data_AF-A0A2G4SJH4-F1
#
_entry.id   AF-A0A2G4SJH4-F1
#
_cell.length_a   1.000
_cell.length_b   1.000
_cell.length_c   1.000
_cell.angle_alpha   90.00
_cell.angle_beta   90.00
_cell.angle_gamma   90.00
#
_symmetry.space_group_name_H-M   'P 1'
#
loop_
_entity.id
_entity.type
_entity.pdbx_description
1 polymer ?
#
loop_
_entity_poly.entity_id
_entity_poly.type
_entity_poly.pdbx_seq_one_letter_code
_entity_poly.pdbx_strand_id
1 'polypeptide(L)'
;MVTGLTDYGITVNEEKCLSNLENDMDEFPWLGYLFNTRNLNVHLDLANAAYSDLVSTVTVDYVGNIEKTLLNSQARNIKIKMNNMLIHTDLNTIRAISRNFKDIFYLSARRLEIQTSKLYKSPRRFFNPQLILNTIIKTANVVEKSIPKTLKKEKVMINYFVIYWMVFRKKQLYKEICDGLEWEIRGRKLVE
;
A
#
# COMPACT_ATOMS: atom_id res chain seq x y z
N MET A 1 -45.46 16.17 0.11
CA MET A 1 -44.95 15.10 -0.76
C MET A 1 -43.44 15.05 -0.59
N VAL A 2 -42.90 13.95 -0.06
CA VAL A 2 -41.46 13.72 -0.09
C VAL A 2 -41.19 13.08 -1.45
N THR A 3 -40.53 13.81 -2.35
CA THR A 3 -40.09 13.26 -3.63
C THR A 3 -38.93 12.30 -3.40
N GLY A 4 -39.06 11.07 -3.87
CA GLY A 4 -38.01 10.05 -3.80
C GLY A 4 -37.10 10.09 -5.03
N LEU A 5 -35.91 9.49 -4.93
CA LEU A 5 -34.99 9.33 -6.07
C LEU A 5 -35.65 8.57 -7.24
N THR A 6 -36.59 7.69 -6.94
CA THR A 6 -37.38 6.92 -7.91
C THR A 6 -38.26 7.79 -8.79
N ASP A 7 -38.73 8.94 -8.30
CA ASP A 7 -39.55 9.89 -9.06
C ASP A 7 -38.74 10.56 -10.19
N TYR A 8 -37.41 10.49 -10.11
CA TYR A 8 -36.47 10.96 -11.12
C TYR A 8 -35.90 9.83 -12.00
N GLY A 9 -36.46 8.62 -11.92
CA GLY A 9 -36.00 7.45 -12.69
C GLY A 9 -34.66 6.88 -12.20
N ILE A 10 -34.22 7.20 -10.99
CA ILE A 10 -33.00 6.67 -10.38
C ILE A 10 -33.34 5.42 -9.58
N THR A 11 -32.72 4.30 -9.93
CA THR A 11 -32.79 3.04 -9.16
C THR A 11 -31.53 2.88 -8.31
N VAL A 12 -31.68 2.56 -7.03
CA VAL A 12 -30.57 2.35 -6.10
C VAL A 12 -30.58 0.89 -5.63
N ASN A 13 -29.38 0.32 -5.45
CA ASN A 13 -29.26 -0.98 -4.81
C ASN A 13 -29.30 -0.79 -3.28
N GLU A 14 -30.44 -1.13 -2.67
CA GLU A 14 -30.69 -0.96 -1.24
C GLU A 14 -29.71 -1.74 -0.36
N GLU A 15 -29.26 -2.92 -0.80
CA GLU A 15 -28.27 -3.73 -0.07
C GLU A 15 -26.90 -3.03 0.04
N LYS A 16 -26.64 -2.03 -0.82
CA LYS A 16 -25.42 -1.23 -0.82
C LYS A 16 -25.59 0.15 -0.16
N CYS A 17 -26.79 0.48 0.30
CA CYS A 17 -27.06 1.71 1.03
C CYS A 17 -26.62 1.55 2.49
N LEU A 18 -25.34 1.82 2.73
CA LEU A 18 -24.75 1.76 4.07
C LEU A 18 -25.02 3.08 4.81
N SER A 19 -25.61 3.00 6.00
CA SER A 19 -25.93 4.16 6.85
C SER A 19 -25.68 3.85 8.32
N ASN A 20 -25.15 4.82 9.06
CA ASN A 20 -24.98 4.75 10.50
C ASN A 20 -26.24 5.19 11.29
N LEU A 21 -27.32 5.55 10.60
CA LEU A 21 -28.61 5.91 11.23
C LEU A 21 -29.38 4.69 11.70
N GLU A 22 -29.27 3.58 10.97
CA GLU A 22 -30.04 2.34 11.22
C GLU A 22 -29.15 1.17 11.61
N ASN A 23 -27.90 1.14 11.13
CA ASN A 23 -26.92 0.11 11.44
C ASN A 23 -25.74 0.73 12.18
N ASP A 24 -25.35 0.16 13.32
CA ASP A 24 -24.19 0.61 14.07
C ASP A 24 -22.91 0.25 13.30
N MET A 25 -22.48 1.18 12.43
CA MET A 25 -21.36 0.98 11.50
C MET A 25 -20.21 1.91 11.86
N ASP A 26 -19.11 1.31 12.30
CA ASP A 26 -17.92 2.05 12.74
C ASP A 26 -17.08 2.60 11.57
N GLU A 27 -17.09 1.93 10.41
CA GLU A 27 -16.33 2.33 9.22
C GLU A 27 -17.23 2.25 7.96
N PHE A 28 -17.35 3.36 7.24
CA PHE A 28 -18.14 3.49 6.02
C PHE A 28 -17.24 3.42 4.77
N PRO A 29 -17.41 2.44 3.87
CA PRO A 29 -16.61 2.31 2.66
C PRO A 29 -17.12 3.23 1.54
N TRP A 30 -16.23 4.05 0.96
CA TRP A 30 -16.55 4.87 -0.20
C TRP A 30 -15.32 5.18 -1.05
N LEU A 31 -15.41 4.95 -2.36
CA LEU A 31 -14.34 5.21 -3.35
C LEU A 31 -12.96 4.60 -3.00
N GLY A 32 -12.94 3.43 -2.34
CA GLY A 32 -11.70 2.77 -1.91
C GLY A 32 -11.10 3.31 -0.61
N TYR A 33 -11.88 4.06 0.15
CA TYR A 33 -11.55 4.54 1.49
C TYR A 33 -12.54 4.01 2.51
N LEU A 34 -12.12 3.95 3.78
CA LEU A 34 -12.95 3.65 4.93
C LEU A 34 -13.00 4.89 5.83
N PHE A 35 -14.19 5.48 5.96
CA PHE A 35 -14.42 6.64 6.81
C PHE A 35 -14.90 6.19 8.17
N ASN A 36 -14.12 6.47 9.21
CA ASN A 36 -14.56 6.17 10.57
C ASN A 36 -15.68 7.13 10.98
N THR A 37 -16.85 6.61 11.27
CA THR A 37 -18.06 7.40 11.53
C THR A 37 -18.01 8.17 12.86
N ARG A 38 -17.12 7.76 13.78
CA ARG A 38 -16.99 8.35 15.13
C ARG A 38 -15.95 9.46 15.21
N ASN A 39 -14.82 9.30 14.50
CA ASN A 39 -13.68 10.21 14.59
C ASN A 39 -13.23 10.80 13.25
N LEU A 40 -13.94 10.48 12.16
CA LEU A 40 -13.71 10.98 10.80
C LEU A 40 -12.33 10.68 10.21
N ASN A 41 -11.52 9.82 10.86
CA ASN A 41 -10.29 9.34 10.26
C ASN A 41 -10.63 8.56 8.98
N VAL A 42 -9.78 8.75 7.98
CA VAL A 42 -9.88 8.08 6.69
C VAL A 42 -8.81 6.99 6.64
N HIS A 43 -9.23 5.78 6.32
CA HIS A 43 -8.37 4.63 6.13
C HIS A 43 -8.39 4.15 4.68
N LEU A 44 -7.33 3.46 4.28
CA LEU A 44 -7.33 2.77 3.00
C LEU A 44 -8.24 1.55 3.08
N ASP A 45 -9.17 1.41 2.14
CA ASP A 45 -9.99 0.21 2.05
C ASP A 45 -9.17 -0.95 1.47
N LEU A 46 -9.05 -2.02 2.26
CA LEU A 46 -8.34 -3.25 1.91
C LEU A 46 -9.29 -4.42 1.61
N ALA A 47 -10.60 -4.21 1.54
CA ALA A 47 -11.57 -5.29 1.27
C ALA A 47 -11.23 -6.09 0.00
N ASN A 48 -10.75 -5.40 -1.04
CA ASN A 48 -10.32 -6.01 -2.30
C ASN A 48 -8.81 -6.31 -2.38
N ALA A 49 -8.10 -6.33 -1.24
CA ALA A 49 -6.67 -6.62 -1.16
C ALA A 49 -6.35 -8.11 -0.94
N ALA A 50 -7.33 -9.00 -1.17
CA ALA A 50 -7.08 -10.43 -1.12
C ALA A 50 -5.98 -10.83 -2.12
N TYR A 51 -5.22 -11.87 -1.80
CA TYR A 51 -4.07 -12.25 -2.63
C TYR A 51 -4.46 -12.60 -4.06
N SER A 52 -5.57 -13.32 -4.25
CA SER A 52 -6.13 -13.65 -5.56
C SER A 52 -6.38 -12.41 -6.41
N ASP A 53 -6.96 -11.38 -5.80
CA ASP A 53 -7.36 -10.15 -6.47
C ASP A 53 -6.15 -9.25 -6.77
N LEU A 54 -5.13 -9.30 -5.90
CA LEU A 54 -3.86 -8.64 -6.17
C LEU A 54 -3.11 -9.31 -7.33
N VAL A 55 -3.14 -10.63 -7.45
CA VAL A 55 -2.47 -11.34 -8.54
C VAL A 55 -3.08 -11.00 -9.90
N SER A 56 -4.41 -10.86 -9.97
CA SER A 56 -5.13 -10.51 -11.21
C SER A 56 -4.92 -9.05 -11.64
N THR A 57 -4.71 -8.13 -10.68
CA THR A 57 -4.52 -6.69 -10.97
C THR A 57 -3.06 -6.28 -11.23
N VAL A 58 -2.09 -7.15 -10.97
CA VAL A 58 -0.66 -6.84 -11.18
C VAL A 58 -0.23 -7.13 -12.62
N THR A 59 0.02 -6.07 -13.38
CA THR A 59 0.68 -6.13 -14.69
C THR A 59 2.20 -6.21 -14.53
N VAL A 60 2.85 -7.03 -15.36
CA VAL A 60 4.30 -7.20 -15.40
C VAL A 60 4.77 -6.96 -16.82
N ASP A 61 5.73 -6.06 -16.97
CA ASP A 61 6.43 -5.88 -18.23
C ASP A 61 7.60 -6.86 -18.30
N TYR A 62 7.65 -7.65 -19.37
CA TYR A 62 8.69 -8.65 -19.60
C TYR A 62 9.76 -8.15 -20.58
N VAL A 63 9.61 -6.94 -21.14
CA VAL A 63 10.46 -6.37 -22.19
C VAL A 63 11.05 -5.03 -21.71
N GLY A 64 12.21 -4.65 -22.26
CA GLY A 64 12.86 -3.37 -21.93
C GLY A 64 13.66 -3.36 -20.62
N ASN A 65 13.87 -2.17 -20.06
CA ASN A 65 14.67 -1.97 -18.85
C ASN A 65 13.85 -2.29 -17.59
N ILE A 66 13.96 -3.54 -17.13
CA ILE A 66 13.23 -4.08 -15.97
C ILE A 66 13.49 -3.26 -14.70
N GLU A 67 14.72 -2.80 -14.48
CA GLU A 67 15.06 -1.98 -13.29
C GLU A 67 14.22 -0.70 -13.26
N LYS A 68 14.21 0.05 -14.37
CA LYS A 68 13.46 1.29 -14.49
C LYS A 68 11.95 1.05 -14.34
N THR A 69 11.44 -0.01 -14.95
CA THR A 69 10.01 -0.34 -14.89
C THR A 69 9.58 -0.73 -13.47
N LEU A 70 10.36 -1.57 -12.78
CA LEU A 70 10.09 -1.94 -11.39
C LEU A 70 10.13 -0.72 -10.46
N LEU A 71 11.15 0.12 -10.58
CA LEU A 71 11.27 1.34 -9.77
C LEU A 71 10.09 2.28 -9.99
N ASN A 72 9.74 2.57 -11.25
CA ASN A 72 8.62 3.46 -11.57
C ASN A 72 7.27 2.87 -11.09
N SER A 73 7.07 1.56 -11.25
CA SER A 73 5.89 0.84 -10.77
C SER A 73 5.76 0.97 -9.25
N GLN A 74 6.84 0.72 -8.50
CA GLN A 74 6.83 0.81 -7.03
C GLN A 74 6.60 2.24 -6.54
N ALA A 75 7.34 3.21 -7.07
CA ALA A 75 7.15 4.61 -6.72
C ALA A 75 5.73 5.10 -7.01
N ARG A 76 5.15 4.72 -8.17
CA ARG A 76 3.78 5.07 -8.53
C ARG A 76 2.75 4.43 -7.59
N ASN A 77 2.92 3.15 -7.25
CA ASN A 77 2.01 2.41 -6.37
C ASN A 77 1.87 3.06 -4.99
N ILE A 78 2.99 3.55 -4.44
CA ILE A 78 3.00 4.23 -3.15
C ILE A 78 2.48 5.66 -3.28
N LYS A 79 3.00 6.45 -4.23
CA LYS A 79 2.63 7.87 -4.38
C LYS A 79 1.13 8.10 -4.56
N ILE A 80 0.47 7.27 -5.38
CA ILE A 80 -0.98 7.41 -5.61
C ILE A 80 -1.78 7.23 -4.31
N LYS A 81 -1.29 6.38 -3.40
CA LYS A 81 -1.94 6.14 -2.10
C LYS A 81 -1.46 7.10 -1.02
N MET A 82 -0.34 7.78 -1.19
CA MET A 82 0.10 8.88 -0.33
C MET A 82 -0.59 10.19 -0.70
N ASN A 83 -1.91 10.16 -0.91
CA ASN A 83 -2.70 11.35 -1.19
C ASN A 83 -3.16 12.02 0.12
N ASN A 84 -3.57 13.29 0.02
CA ASN A 84 -3.92 14.10 1.18
C ASN A 84 -5.07 13.51 2.02
N MET A 85 -6.00 12.74 1.45
CA MET A 85 -7.07 12.12 2.25
C MET A 85 -6.52 11.15 3.29
N LEU A 86 -5.38 10.48 3.02
CA LEU A 86 -4.81 9.47 3.91
C LEU A 86 -3.67 9.97 4.80
N ILE A 87 -2.94 11.00 4.38
CA ILE A 87 -1.70 11.44 5.08
C ILE A 87 -1.77 12.84 5.69
N HIS A 88 -2.87 13.59 5.49
CA HIS A 88 -3.00 14.94 6.01
C HIS A 88 -3.39 14.93 7.50
N THR A 89 -2.65 15.68 8.32
CA THR A 89 -2.85 15.74 9.78
C THR A 89 -4.11 16.43 10.22
N ASP A 90 -4.64 17.34 9.41
CA ASP A 90 -5.88 18.05 9.76
C ASP A 90 -7.11 17.16 9.57
N LEU A 91 -7.00 16.13 8.73
CA LEU A 91 -8.06 15.14 8.48
C LEU A 91 -7.90 13.88 9.34
N ASN A 92 -6.66 13.54 9.71
CA ASN A 92 -6.33 12.28 10.33
C ASN A 92 -5.45 12.46 11.55
N THR A 93 -5.75 11.70 12.59
CA THR A 93 -4.83 11.52 13.72
C THR A 93 -3.50 10.91 13.26
N ILE A 94 -2.42 11.19 14.00
CA ILE A 94 -1.09 10.59 13.75
C ILE A 94 -1.17 9.05 13.74
N ARG A 95 -2.04 8.46 14.57
CA ARG A 95 -2.28 7.02 14.63
C ARG A 95 -2.92 6.51 13.34
N ALA A 96 -3.91 7.22 12.82
CA ALA A 96 -4.56 6.88 11.55
C ALA A 96 -3.60 6.98 10.37
N ILE A 97 -2.81 8.06 10.28
CA ILE A 97 -1.78 8.21 9.24
C ILE A 97 -0.75 7.07 9.34
N SER A 98 -0.34 6.70 10.55
CA SER A 98 0.59 5.58 10.77
C SER A 98 0.01 4.24 10.32
N ARG A 99 -1.31 3.99 10.52
CA ARG A 99 -2.02 2.82 9.98
C ARG A 99 -2.01 2.84 8.45
N ASN A 100 -2.38 3.97 7.85
CA ASN A 100 -2.40 4.13 6.40
C ASN A 100 -1.04 3.87 5.77
N PHE A 101 0.05 4.37 6.35
CA PHE A 101 1.41 4.06 5.88
C PHE A 101 1.70 2.55 5.89
N LYS A 102 1.32 1.84 6.96
CA LYS A 102 1.51 0.38 7.02
C LYS A 102 0.75 -0.33 5.90
N ASP A 103 -0.50 0.05 5.68
CA ASP A 103 -1.36 -0.56 4.66
C ASP A 103 -0.84 -0.28 3.25
N ILE A 104 -0.39 0.95 2.98
CA ILE A 104 0.24 1.34 1.71
C ILE A 104 1.51 0.53 1.45
N PHE A 105 2.40 0.44 2.44
CA PHE A 105 3.65 -0.30 2.32
C PHE A 105 3.40 -1.79 2.14
N TYR A 106 2.43 -2.35 2.86
CA TYR A 106 2.05 -3.75 2.74
C TYR A 106 1.56 -4.07 1.33
N LEU A 107 0.62 -3.29 0.79
CA LEU A 107 0.15 -3.45 -0.58
C LEU A 107 1.27 -3.33 -1.60
N SER A 108 2.16 -2.35 -1.44
CA SER A 108 3.29 -2.14 -2.33
C SER A 108 4.25 -3.34 -2.32
N ALA A 109 4.60 -3.83 -1.12
CA ALA A 109 5.45 -4.99 -0.93
C ALA A 109 4.83 -6.27 -1.53
N ARG A 110 3.52 -6.50 -1.32
CA ARG A 110 2.80 -7.64 -1.93
C ARG A 110 2.81 -7.55 -3.45
N ARG A 111 2.58 -6.37 -4.02
CA ARG A 111 2.65 -6.15 -5.47
C ARG A 111 4.05 -6.43 -6.01
N LEU A 112 5.12 -5.97 -5.34
CA LEU A 112 6.49 -6.27 -5.77
C LEU A 112 6.81 -7.76 -5.69
N GLU A 113 6.35 -8.45 -4.65
CA GLU A 113 6.53 -9.90 -4.50
C GLU A 113 5.85 -10.66 -5.65
N ILE A 114 4.62 -10.27 -5.99
CA ILE A 114 3.90 -10.84 -7.15
C ILE A 114 4.64 -10.55 -8.45
N GLN A 115 5.10 -9.31 -8.67
CA GLN A 115 5.87 -8.94 -9.87
C GLN A 115 7.15 -9.77 -9.97
N THR A 116 7.91 -9.88 -8.88
CA THR A 116 9.13 -10.69 -8.78
C THR A 116 8.84 -12.16 -9.07
N SER A 117 7.78 -12.72 -8.47
CA SER A 117 7.39 -14.11 -8.70
C SER A 117 6.96 -14.38 -10.14
N LYS A 118 6.26 -13.43 -10.78
CA LYS A 118 5.85 -13.53 -12.20
C LYS A 118 7.04 -13.40 -13.15
N LEU A 119 8.01 -12.53 -12.85
CA LEU A 119 9.27 -12.43 -13.62
C LEU A 119 10.10 -13.71 -13.51
N TYR A 120 10.22 -14.28 -12.31
CA TYR A 120 10.92 -15.55 -12.10
C TYR A 120 10.27 -16.72 -12.85
N LYS A 121 8.93 -16.77 -12.89
CA LYS A 121 8.17 -17.80 -13.61
C LYS A 121 8.08 -17.56 -15.12
N SER A 122 8.56 -16.42 -15.62
CA SER A 122 8.53 -16.12 -17.06
C SER A 122 9.45 -17.05 -17.85
N PRO A 123 9.26 -17.20 -19.18
CA PRO A 123 10.18 -17.96 -20.02
C PRO A 123 11.64 -17.53 -19.91
N ARG A 124 11.87 -16.23 -19.62
CA ARG A 124 13.21 -15.66 -19.41
C ARG A 124 13.80 -15.94 -18.03
N ARG A 125 12.99 -16.47 -17.09
CA ARG A 125 13.34 -16.77 -15.70
C ARG A 125 14.12 -15.66 -15.00
N PHE A 126 13.72 -14.42 -15.23
CA PHE A 126 14.43 -13.26 -14.69
C PHE A 126 14.28 -13.20 -13.16
N PHE A 127 15.40 -13.31 -12.44
CA PHE A 127 15.47 -13.05 -11.01
C PHE A 127 16.86 -12.51 -10.65
N ASN A 128 16.88 -11.32 -10.07
CA ASN A 128 18.09 -10.66 -9.58
C ASN A 128 17.80 -10.03 -8.21
N PRO A 129 18.16 -10.70 -7.09
CA PRO A 129 17.93 -10.22 -5.74
C PRO A 129 18.44 -8.80 -5.48
N GLN A 130 19.64 -8.49 -5.96
CA GLN A 130 20.25 -7.17 -5.77
C GLN A 130 19.45 -6.07 -6.47
N LEU A 131 18.94 -6.33 -7.67
CA LEU A 131 18.10 -5.38 -8.39
C LEU A 131 16.77 -5.13 -7.65
N ILE A 132 16.15 -6.18 -7.10
CA ILE A 132 14.92 -6.05 -6.30
C ILE A 132 15.20 -5.26 -5.02
N LEU A 133 16.28 -5.59 -4.30
CA LEU A 133 16.69 -4.86 -3.10
C LEU A 133 16.97 -3.38 -3.40
N ASN A 134 17.75 -3.09 -4.45
CA ASN A 134 18.02 -1.73 -4.91
C ASN A 134 16.73 -0.98 -5.28
N THR A 135 15.74 -1.67 -5.86
CA THR A 135 14.43 -1.10 -6.16
C THR A 135 13.71 -0.68 -4.88
N ILE A 136 13.73 -1.52 -3.84
CA ILE A 136 13.11 -1.23 -2.53
C ILE A 136 13.78 -0.01 -1.88
N ILE A 137 15.12 0.04 -1.88
CA ILE A 137 15.91 1.13 -1.29
C ILE A 137 15.71 2.45 -2.06
N LYS A 138 15.81 2.42 -3.40
CA LYS A 138 15.58 3.62 -4.23
C LYS A 138 14.15 4.14 -4.06
N THR A 139 13.16 3.25 -3.92
CA THR A 139 11.77 3.64 -3.64
C THR A 139 11.64 4.27 -2.26
N ALA A 140 12.32 3.73 -1.23
CA ALA A 140 12.36 4.32 0.11
C ALA A 140 12.80 5.79 0.09
N ASN A 141 13.86 6.12 -0.66
CA ASN A 141 14.35 7.50 -0.79
C ASN A 141 13.31 8.45 -1.42
N VAL A 142 12.42 7.93 -2.26
CA VAL A 142 11.31 8.70 -2.84
C VAL A 142 10.20 8.91 -1.82
N VAL A 143 9.85 7.85 -1.07
CA VAL A 143 8.81 7.87 -0.03
C VAL A 143 9.19 8.80 1.12
N GLU A 144 10.45 8.74 1.57
CA GLU A 144 10.97 9.52 2.70
C GLU A 144 10.76 11.03 2.53
N LYS A 145 10.90 11.52 1.30
CA LYS A 145 10.67 12.93 0.92
C LYS A 145 9.20 13.35 1.01
N SER A 146 8.27 12.40 0.99
CA SER A 146 6.83 12.63 1.03
C SER A 146 6.20 12.39 2.41
N ILE A 147 7.00 12.07 3.44
CA ILE A 147 6.51 11.88 4.80
C ILE A 147 6.21 13.25 5.44
N PRO A 148 4.99 13.45 6.01
CA PRO A 148 4.66 14.65 6.77
C PRO A 148 5.66 14.94 7.89
N LYS A 149 6.03 16.22 8.09
CA LYS A 149 7.02 16.65 9.12
C LYS A 149 6.59 16.30 10.56
N THR A 150 5.30 16.12 10.79
CA THR A 150 4.72 15.74 12.08
C THR A 150 5.00 14.30 12.49
N LEU A 151 5.46 13.46 11.56
CA LEU A 151 5.86 12.08 11.82
C LEU A 151 7.37 11.97 11.97
N LYS A 152 7.80 11.09 12.88
CA LYS A 152 9.21 10.67 12.95
C LYS A 152 9.55 9.84 11.72
N LYS A 153 10.32 10.41 10.79
CA LYS A 153 10.61 9.82 9.48
C LYS A 153 11.32 8.48 9.63
N GLU A 154 12.27 8.40 10.54
CA GLU A 154 13.07 7.22 10.85
C GLU A 154 12.17 6.04 11.18
N LYS A 155 11.20 6.23 12.08
CA LYS A 155 10.22 5.22 12.47
C LYS A 155 9.33 4.77 11.31
N VAL A 156 8.90 5.68 10.45
CA VAL A 156 8.10 5.34 9.26
C VAL A 156 8.95 4.53 8.27
N MET A 157 10.21 4.89 8.06
CA MET A 157 11.13 4.17 7.18
C MET A 157 11.53 2.80 7.73
N ILE A 158 11.73 2.66 9.05
CA ILE A 158 11.92 1.35 9.68
C ILE A 158 10.71 0.45 9.41
N ASN A 159 9.48 0.97 9.59
CA ASN A 159 8.27 0.21 9.28
C ASN A 159 8.20 -0.19 7.81
N TYR A 160 8.60 0.69 6.89
CA TYR A 160 8.69 0.36 5.46
C TYR A 160 9.56 -0.87 5.22
N PHE A 161 10.81 -0.87 5.71
CA PHE A 161 11.72 -2.01 5.50
C PHE A 161 11.25 -3.28 6.21
N VAL A 162 10.70 -3.17 7.44
CA VAL A 162 10.15 -4.31 8.18
C VAL A 162 8.99 -4.96 7.41
N ILE A 163 8.09 -4.17 6.84
CA ILE A 163 6.95 -4.69 6.07
C ILE A 163 7.43 -5.41 4.81
N TYR A 164 8.40 -4.85 4.09
CA TYR A 164 9.00 -5.53 2.94
C TYR A 164 9.68 -6.84 3.37
N TRP A 165 10.45 -6.85 4.46
CA TRP A 165 11.06 -8.07 4.99
C TRP A 165 10.01 -9.12 5.37
N MET A 166 8.92 -8.72 6.05
CA MET A 166 7.82 -9.63 6.41
C MET A 166 7.12 -10.26 5.20
N VAL A 167 7.00 -9.51 4.09
CA VAL A 167 6.39 -10.03 2.85
C VAL A 167 7.34 -10.99 2.13
N PHE A 168 8.62 -10.66 2.04
CA PHE A 168 9.60 -11.44 1.28
C PHE A 168 10.12 -12.66 2.05
N ARG A 169 10.20 -12.63 3.39
CA ARG A 169 10.70 -13.76 4.20
C ARG A 169 9.89 -15.06 4.05
N LYS A 170 8.69 -14.99 3.47
CA LYS A 170 7.80 -16.15 3.28
C LYS A 170 8.35 -17.20 2.32
N LYS A 171 9.32 -16.85 1.47
CA LYS A 171 9.92 -17.76 0.48
C LYS A 171 11.43 -17.73 0.57
N GLN A 172 12.04 -18.92 0.59
CA GLN A 172 13.49 -19.07 0.66
C GLN A 172 14.24 -18.45 -0.53
N LEU A 173 13.58 -18.36 -1.69
CA LEU A 173 14.06 -17.65 -2.88
C LEU A 173 14.50 -16.21 -2.58
N TYR A 174 13.91 -15.55 -1.57
CA TYR A 174 14.13 -14.15 -1.26
C TYR A 174 15.14 -13.91 -0.13
N LYS A 175 15.93 -14.92 0.25
CA LYS A 175 16.88 -14.84 1.37
C LYS A 175 17.83 -13.63 1.25
N GLU A 176 18.51 -13.47 0.12
CA GLU A 176 19.43 -12.34 -0.11
C GLU A 176 18.76 -10.97 0.02
N ILE A 177 17.51 -10.85 -0.43
CA ILE A 177 16.72 -9.63 -0.28
C ILE A 177 16.44 -9.39 1.22
N CYS A 178 16.06 -10.43 1.95
CA CYS A 178 15.77 -10.32 3.38
C CYS A 178 17.00 -9.94 4.19
N ASP A 179 18.16 -10.55 3.91
CA ASP A 179 19.43 -10.23 4.56
C ASP A 179 19.80 -8.76 4.35
N GLY A 180 19.67 -8.26 3.10
CA GLY A 180 19.88 -6.84 2.79
C GLY A 180 18.91 -5.89 3.50
N LEU A 181 17.63 -6.27 3.60
CA LEU A 181 16.63 -5.48 4.34
C LEU A 181 16.91 -5.45 5.85
N GLU A 182 17.42 -6.53 6.44
CA GLU A 182 17.84 -6.54 7.84
C GLU A 182 18.99 -5.57 8.10
N TRP A 183 19.95 -5.48 7.18
CA TRP A 183 21.03 -4.49 7.26
C TRP A 183 20.50 -3.06 7.26
N GLU A 184 19.56 -2.73 6.38
CA GLU A 184 18.91 -1.41 6.35
C GLU A 184 18.16 -1.11 7.66
N ILE A 185 17.44 -2.09 8.20
CA ILE A 185 16.72 -1.95 9.48
C ILE A 185 17.69 -1.70 10.64
N ARG A 186 18.78 -2.46 10.72
CA ARG A 186 19.80 -2.32 11.78
C ARG A 186 20.53 -0.99 11.66
N GLY A 187 20.97 -0.62 10.46
CA GLY A 187 21.66 0.63 10.21
C GLY A 187 20.85 1.85 10.65
N ARG A 188 19.54 1.85 10.40
CA ARG A 188 18.66 2.96 10.78
C ARG A 188 18.31 3.00 12.27
N LYS A 189 18.24 1.85 12.95
CA LYS A 189 18.06 1.79 14.42
C LYS A 189 19.25 2.34 15.21
N LEU A 190 20.44 2.34 14.62
CA LEU A 190 21.65 2.91 15.25
C LEU A 190 21.70 4.45 15.20
N VAL A 191 20.79 5.08 14.43
CA VAL A 191 20.71 6.53 14.24
C VAL A 191 19.53 7.14 15.03
N GLU A 192 18.58 6.33 15.52
CA GLU A 192 17.52 6.73 16.46
C GLU A 192 18.04 6.95 17.89
#